data_AF-A0A4R3MP39-F1
#
_entry.id   AF-A0A4R3MP39-F1
#
_cell.length_a   1.000
_cell.length_b   1.000
_cell.length_c   1.000
_cell.angle_alpha   90.00
_cell.angle_beta   90.00
_cell.angle_gamma   90.00
#
_symmetry.space_group_name_H-M   'P 1'
#
loop_
_entity.id
_entity.type
_entity.pdbx_description
1 polymer ?
#
loop_
_entity_poly.entity_id
_entity_poly.type
_entity_poly.pdbx_seq_one_letter_code
_entity_poly.pdbx_strand_id
1 'polypeptide(L)' 'MGHGWKNVSDTEISRKPCSCGKGFIVVYEIEQECDYPPFERTSTHTKYECPDKCYIRK' A
#
# COMPACT_ATOMS: atom_id res chain seq x y z
N MET A 1 -13.11 -15.40 -12.13
CA MET A 1 -11.85 -15.43 -11.36
C MET A 1 -10.85 -14.51 -12.04
N GLY A 2 -10.23 -13.59 -11.30
CA GLY A 2 -9.39 -12.53 -11.89
C GLY A 2 -8.10 -13.08 -12.48
N HIS A 3 -7.89 -12.88 -13.77
CA HIS A 3 -6.65 -13.17 -14.45
C HIS A 3 -5.67 -12.01 -14.19
N GLY A 4 -4.51 -12.28 -13.59
CA GLY A 4 -3.35 -11.42 -13.78
C GLY A 4 -2.31 -11.40 -12.68
N TRP A 5 -2.67 -11.26 -11.40
CA TRP A 5 -1.69 -11.04 -10.32
C TRP A 5 -2.26 -11.47 -8.97
N LYS A 6 -1.52 -12.28 -8.21
CA LYS A 6 -1.86 -12.73 -6.86
C LYS A 6 -0.94 -12.05 -5.86
N ASN A 7 -1.49 -11.35 -4.88
CA ASN A 7 -0.71 -10.80 -3.79
C ASN A 7 -0.17 -11.93 -2.91
N VAL A 8 1.14 -11.94 -2.66
CA VAL A 8 1.83 -13.00 -1.91
C VAL A 8 2.41 -12.50 -0.60
N SER A 9 2.75 -11.21 -0.54
CA SER A 9 3.26 -10.57 0.67
C SER A 9 2.76 -9.14 0.76
N ASP A 10 2.59 -8.66 1.99
CA ASP A 10 2.28 -7.28 2.34
C ASP A 10 3.28 -6.86 3.43
N THR A 11 4.18 -5.93 3.10
CA THR A 11 5.21 -5.46 4.02
C THR A 11 5.04 -3.96 4.25
N GLU A 12 4.89 -3.54 5.50
CA GLU A 12 4.93 -2.13 5.86
C GLU A 12 6.35 -1.59 5.65
N ILE A 13 6.54 -0.78 4.59
CA ILE A 13 7.83 -0.14 4.29
C ILE A 13 7.93 1.29 4.80
N SER A 14 6.80 1.92 5.11
CA SER A 14 6.79 3.28 5.64
C SER A 14 5.56 3.54 6.49
N ARG A 15 5.77 4.18 7.64
CA ARG A 15 4.69 4.67 8.50
C ARG A 15 4.98 6.11 8.90
N LYS A 16 4.09 7.01 8.51
CA LYS A 16 4.19 8.45 8.84
C LYS A 16 2.95 8.89 9.61
N PRO A 17 3.09 9.70 10.66
CA PRO A 17 1.93 10.31 11.31
C PRO A 17 1.21 11.25 10.35
N CYS A 18 -0.11 11.31 10.42
CA CYS A 18 -0.86 12.28 9.64
C CYS A 18 -0.56 13.72 10.10
N SER A 19 -0.75 14.72 9.24
CA SER A 19 -0.44 16.12 9.60
C SER A 19 -1.27 16.66 10.77
N CYS A 20 -2.45 16.09 11.04
CA CYS A 20 -3.26 16.44 12.20
C CYS A 20 -2.83 15.74 13.51
N GLY A 21 -1.77 14.92 13.48
CA GLY A 21 -1.30 14.13 14.63
C GLY A 21 -2.25 13.00 15.05
N LYS A 22 -3.36 12.80 14.32
CA LYS A 22 -4.34 11.74 14.56
C LYS A 22 -4.31 10.77 13.37
N GLY A 23 -3.97 9.51 13.63
CA GLY A 23 -3.84 8.46 12.62
C GLY A 23 -2.46 8.41 11.94
N PHE A 24 -2.33 7.49 10.99
CA PHE A 24 -1.10 7.24 10.25
C PHE A 24 -1.37 7.09 8.75
N ILE A 25 -0.37 7.44 7.96
CA ILE A 25 -0.25 7.12 6.55
C ILE A 25 0.75 5.98 6.47
N VAL A 26 0.27 4.81 6.07
CA VAL A 26 1.07 3.60 6.01
C VAL A 26 1.26 3.21 4.56
N VAL A 27 2.49 3.02 4.13
CA VAL A 27 2.85 2.55 2.80
C VAL A 27 3.25 1.09 2.92
N TYR A 28 2.51 0.25 2.23
CA TYR A 28 2.77 -1.17 2.11
C TYR A 28 3.39 -1.45 0.74
N GLU A 29 4.43 -2.27 0.74
CA GLU A 29 4.92 -2.91 -0.46
C GLU A 29 4.25 -4.28 -0.58
N ILE A 30 3.59 -4.51 -1.71
CA ILE A 30 2.87 -5.72 -2.04
C ILE A 30 3.69 -6.45 -3.09
N GLU A 31 4.17 -7.64 -2.73
CA GLU A 31 4.74 -8.57 -3.69
C GLU A 31 3.59 -9.31 -4.36
N GLN A 32 3.63 -9.40 -5.68
CA GLN A 32 2.62 -10.03 -6.51
C GLN A 32 3.28 -11.09 -7.40
N GLU A 33 2.65 -12.26 -7.48
CA GLU A 33 3.06 -13.34 -8.38
C GLU A 33 2.03 -13.55 -9.51
N CYS A 34 2.52 -14.00 -10.66
CA CYS A 34 1.71 -14.36 -11.82
C CYS A 34 2.26 -15.63 -12.49
N ASP A 35 1.35 -16.44 -13.02
CA ASP A 35 1.68 -17.62 -13.84
C ASP A 35 2.33 -17.26 -15.20
N TYR A 36 2.32 -15.99 -15.60
CA TYR A 36 2.93 -15.50 -16.85
C TYR A 36 4.05 -14.50 -16.56
N PRO A 37 5.17 -14.56 -17.30
CA PRO A 37 6.28 -13.64 -17.11
C PRO A 37 5.86 -12.19 -17.42
N PRO A 38 6.30 -11.20 -16.61
CA PRO A 38 7.17 -11.34 -15.44
C PRO A 38 6.47 -12.04 -14.26
N PHE A 39 7.11 -13.07 -13.70
CA PHE A 39 6.50 -13.94 -12.69
C PHE A 39 6.24 -13.21 -11.37
N GLU A 40 7.04 -12.19 -11.07
CA GLU A 40 7.00 -11.43 -9.83
C GLU A 40 6.95 -9.94 -10.15
N ARG A 41 6.24 -9.18 -9.32
CA ARG A 41 6.20 -7.72 -9.36
C ARG A 41 5.98 -7.16 -7.97
N THR A 42 6.65 -6.06 -7.66
CA THR A 42 6.36 -5.25 -6.48
C THR A 42 5.40 -4.10 -6.84
N SER A 43 4.41 -3.88 -6.00
CA SER A 43 3.47 -2.76 -6.11
C SER A 43 3.38 -2.04 -4.77
N THR A 44 3.30 -0.72 -4.77
CA THR A 44 3.14 0.04 -3.53
C THR A 44 1.67 0.44 -3.33
N HIS A 45 1.16 0.21 -2.13
CA HIS A 45 -0.18 0.59 -1.72
C HIS A 45 -0.12 1.49 -0.49
N THR A 46 -0.72 2.67 -0.58
CA THR A 46 -0.79 3.60 0.54
C THR A 46 -2.16 3.51 1.21
N LYS A 47 -2.17 3.13 2.48
CA LYS A 47 -3.35 3.14 3.34
C LYS A 47 -3.38 4.43 4.15
N TYR A 48 -4.50 5.16 4.03
CA TYR A 48 -4.72 6.41 4.73
C TYR A 48 -5.69 6.19 5.90
N GLU A 49 -5.18 6.21 7.13
CA GLU A 49 -5.98 6.03 8.35
C GLU A 49 -6.21 7.36 9.10
N CYS A 50 -6.16 8.48 8.39
CA CYS A 50 -6.40 9.80 8.99
C CYS A 50 -7.91 10.12 9.04
N PRO A 51 -8.51 10.35 10.24
CA PRO A 51 -9.95 10.49 10.41
C PRO A 51 -10.59 11.73 9.74
N ASP A 52 -9.79 12.73 9.35
CA ASP A 52 -10.30 13.99 8.74
C ASP A 52 -9.71 14.29 7.36
N LYS A 53 -9.18 13.27 6.66
CA LYS A 53 -8.40 13.45 5.42
C LYS A 53 -7.27 14.49 5.56
N CYS A 54 -6.75 14.65 6.78
CA CYS A 54 -5.70 15.62 7.08
C CYS A 54 -4.34 15.31 6.41
N TYR A 55 -4.24 14.20 5.67
CA TYR A 55 -3.15 13.90 4.75
C TYR A 55 -3.17 14.74 3.47
N ILE A 56 -4.32 15.34 3.12
CA ILE A 56 -4.47 16.28 2.01
C ILE A 56 -4.07 17.66 2.53
N ARG A 57 -2.77 17.91 2.67
CA ARG A 57 -2.29 19.28 2.88
C ARG A 57 -2.53 20.04 1.57
N LYS A 58 -3.47 20.99 1.59
CA LYS A 58 -3.69 22.00 0.55
C LYS A 58 -2.48 22.92 0.43
#